data_AF-A0ABD1QV85-F1
#
_entry.id   AF-A0ABD1QV85-F1
#
_cell.length_a   1.000
_cell.length_b   1.000
_cell.length_c   1.000
_cell.angle_alpha   90.00
_cell.angle_beta   90.00
_cell.angle_gamma   90.00
#
_symmetry.space_group_name_H-M   'P 1'
#
loop_
_entity.id
_entity.type
_entity.pdbx_description
1 polymer ?
#
loop_
_entity_poly.entity_id
_entity_poly.type
_entity_poly.pdbx_seq_one_letter_code
_entity_poly.pdbx_strand_id
1 'polypeptide(L)'
;MDTRLENERLKLECDLDEDDENLSFSKQLKARELSVEFKMPSMEKYKGIDDPTNHINVYKTRLQGYISVVKCRNFHTTLVFDVKRWYNKLKLGSIKSWLQLKQEFINAFIGNRKMIADIA
;
A
#
# COMPACT_ATOMS: atom_id res chain seq x y z
N MET A 1 20.97 -23.91 -11.31
CA MET A 1 20.24 -22.66 -11.61
C MET A 1 20.06 -21.92 -10.30
N ASP A 2 20.59 -20.71 -10.23
CA ASP A 2 20.80 -19.96 -8.99
C ASP A 2 19.49 -19.32 -8.52
N THR A 3 18.74 -20.04 -7.70
CA THR A 3 17.44 -19.62 -7.14
C THR A 3 17.52 -18.30 -6.37
N ARG A 4 18.72 -17.87 -5.96
CA ARG A 4 18.95 -16.59 -5.28
C ARG A 4 18.78 -15.41 -6.23
N LEU A 5 19.29 -15.55 -7.46
CA LEU A 5 19.20 -14.53 -8.50
C LEU A 5 17.77 -14.44 -9.06
N GLU A 6 17.08 -15.58 -9.16
CA GLU A 6 15.68 -15.63 -9.60
C GLU A 6 14.73 -15.04 -8.55
N ASN A 7 14.95 -15.34 -7.26
CA ASN A 7 14.21 -14.68 -6.19
C ASN A 7 14.53 -13.18 -6.09
N GLU A 8 15.77 -12.74 -6.34
CA GLU A 8 16.11 -11.31 -6.42
C GLU A 8 15.49 -10.63 -7.65
N ARG A 9 15.46 -11.29 -8.81
CA ARG A 9 14.79 -10.82 -10.02
C ARG A 9 13.28 -10.71 -9.84
N LEU A 10 12.64 -11.71 -9.26
CA LEU A 10 11.22 -11.69 -8.89
C LEU A 10 10.91 -10.63 -7.83
N LYS A 11 11.84 -10.36 -6.92
CA LYS A 11 11.73 -9.27 -5.94
C LYS A 11 11.77 -7.90 -6.61
N LEU A 12 12.68 -7.73 -7.58
CA LEU A 12 12.80 -6.52 -8.40
C LEU A 12 11.62 -6.35 -9.38
N GLU A 13 11.03 -7.43 -9.90
CA GLU A 13 9.84 -7.40 -10.76
C GLU A 13 8.55 -7.10 -10.00
N CYS A 14 8.44 -7.48 -8.72
CA CYS A 14 7.31 -7.05 -7.87
C CYS A 14 7.40 -5.58 -7.42
N ASP A 15 8.55 -4.93 -7.61
CA ASP A 15 8.82 -3.57 -7.15
C ASP A 15 8.47 -2.48 -8.20
N LEU A 16 8.27 -2.85 -9.46
CA LEU A 16 8.01 -1.93 -10.57
C LEU A 16 6.55 -2.06 -11.05
N ASP A 17 5.65 -1.31 -10.41
CA ASP A 17 4.27 -1.18 -10.91
C ASP A 17 4.25 -0.19 -12.09
N GLU A 18 3.44 -0.44 -13.13
CA GLU A 18 3.18 0.51 -14.24
C GLU A 18 2.60 1.85 -13.76
N ASP A 19 1.98 1.87 -12.57
CA ASP A 19 1.51 3.07 -11.85
C ASP A 19 2.70 3.94 -11.32
N ASP A 20 3.95 3.47 -11.46
CA ASP A 20 5.22 4.20 -11.28
C ASP A 20 5.71 4.81 -12.60
N GLU A 21 4.77 5.40 -13.34
CA GLU A 21 4.93 5.86 -14.72
C GLU A 21 5.97 6.98 -14.93
N ASN A 22 6.75 7.36 -13.90
CA ASN A 22 7.72 8.45 -14.03
C ASN A 22 8.92 8.41 -13.07
N LEU A 23 9.38 7.22 -12.66
CA LEU A 23 10.64 7.11 -11.93
C LEU A 23 11.84 7.17 -12.89
N SER A 24 12.22 8.40 -13.28
CA SER A 24 13.53 8.70 -13.87
C SER A 24 14.65 8.03 -13.07
N PHE A 25 15.73 7.61 -13.72
CA PHE A 25 16.90 6.94 -13.11
C PHE A 25 17.40 7.63 -11.83
N SER A 26 17.35 8.97 -11.79
CA SER A 26 17.72 9.80 -10.64
C SER A 26 16.78 9.65 -9.44
N LYS A 27 15.51 9.34 -9.67
CA LYS A 27 14.50 9.06 -8.63
C LYS A 27 14.59 7.61 -8.13
N GLN A 28 14.98 6.65 -8.97
CA GLN A 28 15.28 5.27 -8.54
C GLN A 28 16.47 5.24 -7.56
N LEU A 29 17.50 6.05 -7.80
CA LEU A 29 18.59 6.30 -6.86
C LEU A 29 18.07 6.90 -5.53
N LYS A 30 17.24 7.94 -5.58
CA LYS A 30 16.62 8.53 -4.37
C LYS A 30 15.72 7.57 -3.59
N ALA A 31 14.96 6.72 -4.28
CA ALA A 31 14.14 5.68 -3.64
C ALA A 31 14.99 4.65 -2.90
N ARG A 32 16.19 4.36 -3.44
CA ARG A 32 17.19 3.50 -2.80
C ARG A 32 17.85 4.17 -1.59
N GLU A 33 18.11 5.49 -1.66
CA GLU A 33 18.60 6.30 -0.53
C GLU A 33 17.57 6.50 0.59
N LEU A 34 16.26 6.55 0.27
CA LEU A 34 15.16 6.62 1.24
C LEU A 34 15.07 5.37 2.16
N SER A 35 15.85 4.32 1.90
CA SER A 35 15.95 3.14 2.77
C SER A 35 16.62 3.42 4.12
N VAL A 36 17.31 4.57 4.30
CA VAL A 36 18.10 4.82 5.51
C VAL A 36 17.26 5.37 6.69
N GLU A 37 16.17 6.11 6.45
CA GLU A 37 15.20 6.49 7.49
C GLU A 37 13.82 6.80 6.88
N PHE A 38 13.03 5.78 6.54
CA PHE A 38 11.62 6.02 6.22
C PHE A 38 10.88 6.48 7.48
N LYS A 39 10.59 7.78 7.56
CA LYS A 39 9.66 8.35 8.55
C LYS A 39 8.33 8.58 7.84
N MET A 40 7.31 7.81 8.23
CA MET A 40 5.96 7.96 7.68
C MET A 40 5.48 9.40 7.91
N PRO A 41 5.12 10.16 6.85
CA PRO A 41 4.52 11.47 7.01
C PRO A 41 3.24 11.36 7.86
N SER A 42 2.98 12.36 8.70
CA SER A 42 1.74 12.42 9.46
C SER A 42 0.55 12.45 8.49
N MET A 43 -0.42 11.58 8.73
CA MET A 43 -1.60 11.40 7.92
C MET A 43 -2.80 11.11 8.82
N GLU A 44 -3.97 11.61 8.44
CA GLU A 44 -5.20 11.26 9.11
C GLU A 44 -5.48 9.75 8.96
N LYS A 45 -5.95 9.14 10.05
CA LYS A 45 -6.26 7.71 10.05
C LYS A 45 -7.66 7.48 9.51
N TYR A 46 -7.79 6.53 8.60
CA TYR A 46 -9.05 6.13 8.03
C TYR A 46 -9.87 5.28 8.99
N LYS A 47 -11.09 5.75 9.27
CA LYS A 47 -12.03 5.15 10.25
C LYS A 47 -13.05 4.20 9.62
N GLY A 48 -13.10 4.10 8.29
CA GLY A 48 -14.09 3.25 7.60
C GLY A 48 -15.40 3.95 7.23
N ILE A 49 -15.56 5.24 7.57
CA ILE A 49 -16.77 6.03 7.29
C ILE A 49 -16.61 6.97 6.09
N ASP A 50 -15.37 7.39 5.82
CA ASP A 50 -15.06 8.33 4.74
C ASP A 50 -14.91 7.58 3.41
N ASP A 51 -14.85 8.30 2.30
CA ASP A 51 -14.64 7.69 0.98
C ASP A 51 -13.26 6.99 0.91
N PRO A 52 -13.22 5.65 0.70
CA PRO A 52 -11.97 4.91 0.61
C PRO A 52 -11.12 5.34 -0.59
N THR A 53 -11.75 5.84 -1.67
CA THR A 53 -11.03 6.33 -2.86
C THR A 53 -10.24 7.59 -2.52
N ASN A 54 -10.85 8.54 -1.81
CA ASN A 54 -10.17 9.71 -1.31
C ASN A 54 -8.98 9.36 -0.40
N HIS A 55 -9.15 8.40 0.53
CA HIS A 55 -8.05 7.95 1.39
C HIS A 55 -6.85 7.41 0.60
N ILE A 56 -7.12 6.56 -0.41
CA ILE A 56 -6.09 6.04 -1.32
C ILE A 56 -5.35 7.16 -2.05
N ASN A 57 -6.08 8.17 -2.54
CA ASN A 57 -5.48 9.28 -3.28
C ASN A 57 -4.56 10.11 -2.38
N VAL A 58 -5.02 10.49 -1.18
CA VAL A 58 -4.17 11.21 -0.21
C VAL A 58 -2.94 10.38 0.15
N TYR A 59 -3.10 9.07 0.37
CA TYR A 59 -2.00 8.17 0.68
C TYR A 59 -0.97 8.12 -0.45
N LYS A 60 -1.44 7.95 -1.70
CA LYS A 60 -0.61 7.93 -2.91
C LYS A 60 0.17 9.22 -3.06
N THR A 61 -0.46 10.38 -2.86
CA THR A 61 0.20 11.69 -2.93
C THR A 61 1.23 11.87 -1.83
N ARG A 62 0.94 11.45 -0.58
CA ARG A 62 1.90 11.57 0.52
C ARG A 62 3.12 10.67 0.38
N LEU A 63 2.95 9.52 -0.26
CA LEU A 63 4.05 8.61 -0.57
C LEU A 63 4.46 8.66 -2.04
N GLN A 64 4.28 9.82 -2.70
CA GLN A 64 4.79 10.04 -4.04
C GLN A 64 6.32 9.96 -4.03
N GLY A 65 6.87 9.02 -4.80
CA GLY A 65 8.32 8.74 -4.85
C GLY A 65 8.79 7.54 -4.02
N TYR A 66 7.90 6.88 -3.28
CA TYR A 66 8.20 5.60 -2.62
C TYR A 66 7.75 4.41 -3.47
N ILE A 67 8.52 3.32 -3.42
CA ILE A 67 8.21 2.06 -4.11
C ILE A 67 7.01 1.35 -3.48
N SER A 68 6.41 0.43 -4.24
CA SER A 68 5.18 -0.26 -3.86
C SER A 68 5.29 -1.07 -2.57
N VAL A 69 6.43 -1.74 -2.32
CA VAL A 69 6.64 -2.48 -1.07
C VAL A 69 6.59 -1.56 0.16
N VAL A 70 7.16 -0.36 0.07
CA VAL A 70 7.12 0.63 1.16
C VAL A 70 5.69 1.13 1.37
N LYS A 71 4.96 1.43 0.27
CA LYS A 71 3.55 1.84 0.32
C LYS A 71 2.68 0.75 0.98
N CYS A 72 2.80 -0.50 0.56
CA CYS A 72 2.02 -1.61 1.12
C CYS A 72 2.31 -1.83 2.60
N ARG A 73 3.61 -1.89 2.98
CA ARG A 73 4.03 -2.14 4.36
C ARG A 73 3.51 -1.09 5.33
N ASN A 74 3.47 0.18 4.93
CA ASN A 74 3.09 1.28 5.83
C ASN A 74 1.59 1.57 5.84
N PHE A 75 0.80 0.98 4.92
CA PHE A 75 -0.60 1.33 4.78
C PHE A 75 -1.40 1.11 6.07
N HIS A 76 -1.12 0.01 6.78
CA HIS A 76 -1.76 -0.34 8.06
C HIS A 76 -1.60 0.71 9.17
N THR A 77 -0.60 1.59 9.08
CA THR A 77 -0.37 2.67 10.06
C THR A 77 -1.41 3.78 9.96
N THR A 78 -2.04 3.89 8.79
CA THR A 78 -3.09 4.87 8.48
C THR A 78 -4.49 4.34 8.75
N LEU A 79 -4.63 3.12 9.28
CA LEU A 79 -5.91 2.47 9.52
C LEU A 79 -6.18 2.37 11.02
N VAL A 80 -7.45 2.47 11.41
CA VAL A 80 -7.91 2.24 12.79
C VAL A 80 -9.08 1.25 12.83
N PHE A 81 -9.39 0.79 14.05
CA PHE A 81 -10.56 -0.04 14.36
C PHE A 81 -10.68 -1.26 13.43
N ASP A 82 -11.88 -1.50 12.90
CA ASP A 82 -12.18 -2.65 12.08
C ASP A 82 -11.51 -2.63 10.71
N VAL A 83 -11.12 -1.45 10.22
CA VAL A 83 -10.34 -1.34 9.00
C VAL A 83 -8.94 -1.89 9.20
N LYS A 84 -8.33 -1.61 10.35
CA LYS A 84 -7.04 -2.21 10.72
C LYS A 84 -7.15 -3.72 10.92
N ARG A 85 -8.28 -4.18 11.50
CA ARG A 85 -8.57 -5.62 11.65
C ARG A 85 -8.69 -6.31 10.29
N TRP A 86 -9.37 -5.69 9.32
CA TRP A 86 -9.45 -6.20 7.95
C TRP A 86 -8.05 -6.36 7.34
N TYR A 87 -7.20 -5.34 7.45
CA TYR A 87 -5.84 -5.41 6.91
C TYR A 87 -5.03 -6.56 7.53
N ASN A 88 -5.15 -6.76 8.84
CA ASN A 88 -4.46 -7.85 9.54
C ASN A 88 -4.98 -9.25 9.19
N LYS A 89 -6.18 -9.37 8.59
CA LYS A 89 -6.75 -10.63 8.11
C LYS A 89 -6.28 -10.99 6.70
N LEU A 90 -5.62 -10.07 5.99
CA LEU A 90 -5.06 -10.37 4.68
C LEU A 90 -4.02 -11.49 4.81
N LYS A 91 -4.10 -12.49 3.94
CA LYS A 91 -3.19 -13.63 3.97
C LYS A 91 -1.77 -13.16 3.67
N LEU A 92 -0.79 -13.65 4.43
CA LEU A 92 0.62 -13.33 4.17
C LEU A 92 0.97 -13.69 2.71
N GLY A 93 1.53 -12.72 1.98
CA GLY A 93 1.91 -12.86 0.58
C GLY A 93 0.74 -12.80 -0.42
N SER A 94 -0.50 -12.52 0.00
CA SER A 94 -1.62 -12.31 -0.93
C SER A 94 -1.57 -10.96 -1.63
N ILE A 95 -0.98 -9.96 -0.98
CA ILE A 95 -0.77 -8.62 -1.55
C ILE A 95 0.67 -8.56 -2.05
N LYS A 96 0.84 -8.50 -3.37
CA LYS A 96 2.16 -8.44 -4.03
C LYS A 96 2.50 -7.06 -4.55
N SER A 97 1.52 -6.18 -4.71
CA SER A 97 1.71 -4.83 -5.23
C SER A 97 0.81 -3.79 -4.58
N TRP A 98 1.12 -2.51 -4.81
CA TRP A 98 0.28 -1.41 -4.35
C TRP A 98 -1.07 -1.42 -5.07
N LEU A 99 -1.09 -1.75 -6.36
CA LEU A 99 -2.31 -1.87 -7.14
C LEU A 99 -3.27 -2.92 -6.55
N GLN A 100 -2.75 -4.10 -6.19
CA GLN A 100 -3.56 -5.15 -5.55
C GLN A 100 -4.12 -4.69 -4.20
N LEU A 101 -3.29 -4.07 -3.36
CA LEU A 101 -3.76 -3.54 -2.07
C LEU A 101 -4.86 -2.50 -2.26
N LYS A 102 -4.68 -1.59 -3.21
CA LYS A 102 -5.67 -0.56 -3.58
C LYS A 102 -7.00 -1.20 -3.98
N GLN A 103 -6.97 -2.20 -4.86
CA GLN A 103 -8.17 -2.88 -5.32
C GLN A 103 -8.88 -3.63 -4.18
N GLU A 104 -8.15 -4.40 -3.39
CA GLU A 104 -8.71 -5.11 -2.22
C GLU A 104 -9.32 -4.15 -1.21
N PHE A 105 -8.63 -3.04 -0.93
CA PHE A 105 -9.12 -2.01 -0.03
C PHE A 105 -10.38 -1.32 -0.57
N ILE A 106 -10.37 -0.90 -1.83
CA ILE A 106 -11.56 -0.30 -2.44
C ILE A 106 -12.69 -1.32 -2.42
N ASN A 107 -12.50 -2.56 -2.86
CA ASN A 107 -13.56 -3.58 -2.86
C ASN A 107 -14.14 -3.85 -1.46
N ALA A 108 -13.31 -3.81 -0.41
CA ALA A 108 -13.75 -4.04 0.96
C ALA A 108 -14.53 -2.85 1.57
N PHE A 109 -14.28 -1.63 1.10
CA PHE A 109 -14.84 -0.41 1.69
C PHE A 109 -15.70 0.43 0.74
N ILE A 110 -15.75 0.09 -0.55
CA ILE A 110 -16.57 0.75 -1.55
C ILE A 110 -18.03 0.45 -1.24
N GLY A 111 -18.79 1.52 -0.98
CA GLY A 111 -20.19 1.39 -0.59
C GLY A 111 -20.42 0.94 0.86
N ASN A 112 -19.50 1.22 1.80
CA ASN A 112 -19.73 0.97 3.23
C ASN A 112 -20.82 1.86 3.85
N ARG A 113 -22.06 1.51 3.54
CA ARG A 113 -23.23 1.52 4.42
C ARG A 113 -23.47 0.15 5.08
N LYS A 114 -22.66 -0.88 4.78
CA LYS A 114 -22.95 -2.28 5.19
C LYS A 114 -22.06 -2.91 6.26
N MET A 115 -20.93 -2.31 6.63
CA MET A 115 -20.13 -2.77 7.79
C MET A 115 -20.69 -2.36 9.17
N ILE A 116 -21.85 -1.70 9.23
CA ILE A 116 -22.57 -1.42 10.50
C ILE A 116 -23.76 -2.39 10.69
N ALA A 117 -24.21 -3.09 9.65
CA ALA A 117 -25.44 -3.90 9.73
C ALA A 117 -25.27 -5.26 10.43
N ASP A 118 -24.04 -5.74 10.66
CA ASP A 118 -23.78 -6.99 11.39
C ASP A 118 -23.34 -6.75 12.87
N ILE A 119 -23.48 -5.52 13.38
CA ILE A 119 -23.27 -5.17 14.80
C ILE A 119 -24.49 -4.38 15.32
N ALA A 120 -25.71 -4.85 15.03
CA ALA A 120 -26.94 -4.36 15.63
C ALA A 120 -27.83 -5.54 16.06
#